data_AF-A0A1J4K0Y1-F1
#
_entry.id   AF-A0A1J4K0Y1-F1
#
_cell.length_a   1.000
_cell.length_b   1.000
_cell.length_c   1.000
_cell.angle_alpha   90.00
_cell.angle_beta   90.00
_cell.angle_gamma   90.00
#
_symmetry.space_group_name_H-M   'P 1'
#
loop_
_entity.id
_entity.type
_entity.pdbx_description
1 polymer ?
#
loop_
_entity_poly.entity_id
_entity_poly.type
_entity_poly.pdbx_seq_one_letter_code
_entity_poly.pdbx_strand_id
1 'polypeptide(L)'
;MNIPISNLSQKKQAQLQLSNVIPPMYISIESYNYESSVKAVVYEIEVGIQNNQMVSTHVIHRRFSAMKTFDTQIRSQFGDSHYLLSFPPKTLFPNTSKAFLEQRSEQLQKYLANLVKIPGLSSSPTFTQFFEIDDSALSDM
;
A
#
# COMPACT_ATOMS: atom_id res chain seq x y z
N MET A 1 14.12 3.34 -6.71
CA MET A 1 14.56 2.94 -8.07
C MET A 1 13.69 3.66 -9.08
N ASN A 2 14.22 4.11 -10.23
CA ASN A 2 13.40 4.75 -11.26
C ASN A 2 13.12 3.77 -12.40
N ILE A 3 11.85 3.55 -12.72
CA ILE A 3 11.40 2.57 -13.70
C ILE A 3 10.49 3.25 -14.74
N PRO A 4 10.71 3.08 -16.05
CA PRO A 4 9.75 3.56 -17.06
C PRO A 4 8.37 2.93 -16.86
N ILE A 5 7.29 3.70 -17.00
CA ILE A 5 5.91 3.19 -16.83
C ILE A 5 5.65 1.97 -17.74
N SER A 6 6.20 1.97 -18.96
CA SER A 6 6.09 0.87 -19.92
C SER A 6 6.65 -0.46 -19.42
N ASN A 7 7.56 -0.43 -18.44
CA ASN A 7 8.22 -1.61 -17.89
C ASN A 7 7.48 -2.15 -16.65
N LEU A 8 6.46 -1.44 -16.16
CA LEU A 8 5.64 -1.91 -15.05
C LEU A 8 4.68 -3.01 -15.50
N SER A 9 4.24 -3.85 -14.57
CA SER A 9 3.18 -4.80 -14.85
C SER A 9 1.87 -4.08 -15.21
N GLN A 10 1.00 -4.73 -15.99
CA GLN A 10 -0.31 -4.17 -16.38
C GLN A 10 -1.13 -3.74 -15.16
N LYS A 11 -1.04 -4.48 -14.04
CA LYS A 11 -1.74 -4.14 -12.79
C LYS A 11 -1.23 -2.83 -12.17
N LYS A 12 0.09 -2.61 -12.17
CA LYS A 12 0.71 -1.39 -11.64
C LYS A 12 0.40 -0.19 -12.53
N GLN A 13 0.47 -0.36 -13.86
CA GLN A 13 0.07 0.66 -14.82
C GLN A 13 -1.41 1.06 -14.65
N ALA A 14 -2.30 0.07 -14.50
CA ALA A 14 -3.72 0.34 -14.29
C ALA A 14 -3.99 1.07 -12.96
N GLN A 15 -3.25 0.77 -11.89
CA GLN A 15 -3.36 1.52 -10.64
C GLN A 15 -2.95 2.98 -10.80
N LEU A 16 -1.86 3.27 -11.50
CA LEU A 16 -1.43 4.65 -11.79
C LEU A 16 -2.50 5.42 -12.56
N GLN A 17 -3.08 4.80 -13.59
CA GLN A 17 -4.15 5.41 -14.40
C GLN A 17 -5.43 5.68 -13.60
N LEU A 18 -5.73 4.86 -12.60
CA LEU A 18 -6.92 4.98 -11.75
C LEU A 18 -6.67 5.76 -10.45
N SER A 19 -5.46 6.28 -10.27
CA SER A 19 -5.04 7.00 -9.07
C SER A 19 -5.68 8.37 -9.02
N ASN A 20 -6.20 8.75 -7.85
CA ASN A 20 -6.73 10.11 -7.58
C ASN A 20 -5.85 10.89 -6.60
N VAL A 21 -4.72 10.30 -6.18
CA VAL A 21 -3.69 11.01 -5.43
C VAL A 21 -2.75 11.74 -6.39
N ILE A 22 -2.13 12.81 -5.89
CA ILE A 22 -1.19 13.62 -6.65
C ILE A 22 0.14 13.60 -5.88
N PRO A 23 1.26 13.20 -6.53
CA PRO A 23 1.36 12.58 -7.85
C PRO A 23 0.64 11.21 -7.91
N PRO A 24 0.31 10.67 -9.11
CA PRO A 24 -0.28 9.34 -9.24
C PRO A 24 0.61 8.25 -8.62
N MET A 25 -0.02 7.32 -7.89
CA MET A 25 0.69 6.26 -7.17
C MET A 25 0.07 4.89 -7.38
N TYR A 26 0.87 3.83 -7.20
CA TYR A 26 0.41 2.47 -6.96
C TYR A 26 0.98 1.92 -5.64
N ILE A 27 0.27 0.95 -5.06
CA ILE A 27 0.74 0.21 -3.88
C ILE A 27 0.54 -1.30 -4.13
N SER A 28 1.60 -2.07 -3.99
CA SER A 28 1.63 -3.49 -4.36
C SER A 28 2.37 -4.33 -3.33
N ILE A 29 1.75 -5.42 -2.87
CA ILE A 29 2.39 -6.48 -2.11
C ILE A 29 3.11 -7.37 -3.11
N GLU A 30 4.43 -7.39 -3.04
CA GLU A 30 5.26 -8.20 -3.93
C GLU A 30 5.49 -9.59 -3.36
N SER A 31 5.61 -9.69 -2.03
CA SER A 31 5.87 -10.94 -1.34
C SER A 31 5.37 -10.90 0.12
N TYR A 32 5.33 -12.06 0.76
CA TYR A 32 5.16 -12.18 2.19
C TYR A 32 5.95 -13.37 2.72
N ASN A 33 6.48 -13.24 3.93
CA ASN A 33 7.27 -14.28 4.59
C ASN A 33 7.01 -14.27 6.09
N TYR A 34 7.13 -15.43 6.73
CA TYR A 34 7.14 -15.51 8.18
C TYR A 34 8.54 -15.15 8.69
N GLU A 35 8.63 -14.14 9.55
CA GLU A 35 9.87 -13.71 10.17
C GLU A 35 9.93 -14.18 11.63
N SER A 36 10.91 -15.01 11.94
CA SER A 36 11.10 -15.60 13.26
C SER A 36 11.48 -14.57 14.33
N SER A 37 12.21 -13.52 13.95
CA SER A 37 12.63 -12.42 14.83
C SER A 37 11.44 -11.67 15.45
N VAL A 38 10.40 -11.45 14.65
CA VAL A 38 9.17 -10.73 15.06
C VAL A 38 7.98 -11.66 15.27
N LYS A 39 8.18 -12.98 15.09
CA LYS A 39 7.16 -14.04 15.21
C LYS A 39 5.87 -13.72 14.47
N ALA A 40 5.99 -13.18 13.25
CA ALA A 40 4.87 -12.69 12.48
C ALA A 40 5.12 -12.80 10.97
N VAL A 41 4.03 -12.80 10.20
CA VAL A 41 4.12 -12.61 8.75
C VAL A 41 4.36 -11.13 8.47
N VAL A 42 5.40 -10.88 7.68
CA VAL A 42 5.80 -9.58 7.17
C VAL A 42 5.51 -9.56 5.68
N TYR A 43 4.96 -8.44 5.22
CA TYR A 43 4.62 -8.18 3.83
C TYR A 43 5.64 -7.21 3.26
N GLU A 44 6.18 -7.55 2.10
CA GLU A 44 7.00 -6.69 1.27
C GLU A 44 6.07 -5.89 0.37
N ILE A 45 6.05 -4.57 0.58
CA ILE A 45 5.12 -3.66 -0.09
C ILE A 45 5.92 -2.66 -0.91
N GLU A 46 5.78 -2.72 -2.23
CA GLU A 46 6.31 -1.72 -3.15
C GLU A 46 5.32 -0.54 -3.28
N VAL A 47 5.84 0.66 -3.14
CA VAL A 47 5.14 1.92 -3.43
C VAL A 47 5.80 2.52 -4.67
N GLY A 48 4.99 2.85 -5.68
CA GLY A 48 5.46 3.53 -6.87
C GLY A 48 4.80 4.89 -7.01
N ILE A 49 5.61 5.94 -7.17
CA ILE A 49 5.18 7.34 -7.33
C ILE A 49 5.60 7.79 -8.72
N GLN A 50 4.62 8.19 -9.53
CA GLN A 50 4.85 8.60 -10.89
C GLN A 50 5.46 10.01 -10.95
N ASN A 51 6.53 10.15 -11.72
CA ASN A 51 7.10 11.42 -12.16
C ASN A 51 7.27 11.36 -13.68
N ASN A 52 6.43 12.11 -14.40
CA ASN A 52 6.37 12.11 -15.86
C ASN A 52 6.15 10.69 -16.44
N GLN A 53 7.09 10.18 -17.23
CA GLN A 53 7.08 8.83 -17.82
C GLN A 53 7.82 7.78 -16.98
N MET A 54 8.32 8.19 -15.82
CA MET A 54 9.06 7.36 -14.89
C MET A 54 8.25 7.16 -13.62
N VAL A 55 8.60 6.12 -12.87
CA VAL A 55 8.06 5.84 -11.55
C VAL A 55 9.23 5.62 -10.60
N SER A 56 9.28 6.43 -9.55
CA SER A 56 10.17 6.19 -8.43
C SER A 56 9.52 5.15 -7.52
N THR A 57 10.23 4.06 -7.25
CA THR A 57 9.77 2.98 -6.41
C THR A 57 10.64 2.80 -5.19
N HIS A 58 10.02 2.43 -4.08
CA HIS A 58 10.69 1.93 -2.89
C HIS A 58 9.84 0.85 -2.24
N VAL A 59 10.48 0.09 -1.35
CA VAL A 59 9.87 -1.07 -0.69
C VAL A 59 9.89 -0.84 0.81
N ILE A 60 8.73 -1.08 1.44
CA ILE A 60 8.60 -1.10 2.89
C ILE A 60 8.21 -2.51 3.36
N HIS A 61 8.52 -2.79 4.63
CA HIS A 61 8.18 -4.06 5.25
C HIS A 61 7.20 -3.79 6.39
N ARG A 62 6.01 -4.41 6.34
CA ARG A 62 4.96 -4.21 7.35
C ARG A 62 4.28 -5.51 7.70
N ARG A 63 4.06 -5.72 9.00
CA ARG A 63 3.17 -6.78 9.51
C ARG A 63 1.70 -6.36 9.42
N PHE A 64 0.81 -7.36 9.44
CA PHE A 64 -0.64 -7.13 9.46
C PHE A 64 -1.11 -6.13 10.53
N SER A 65 -0.58 -6.23 11.75
CA SER A 65 -0.99 -5.36 12.85
C SER A 65 -0.52 -3.91 12.69
N ALA A 66 0.58 -3.66 11.98
CA ALA A 66 1.01 -2.30 11.64
C ALA A 66 0.03 -1.68 10.63
N MET A 67 -0.31 -2.43 9.57
CA MET A 67 -1.33 -2.00 8.60
C MET A 67 -2.71 -1.77 9.25
N LYS A 68 -3.09 -2.58 10.25
CA LYS A 68 -4.34 -2.36 10.99
C LYS A 68 -4.32 -1.09 11.85
N THR A 69 -3.16 -0.76 12.42
CA THR A 69 -2.98 0.47 13.19
C THR A 69 -3.11 1.67 12.27
N PHE A 70 -2.44 1.63 11.12
CA PHE A 70 -2.57 2.60 10.05
C PHE A 70 -4.03 2.77 9.59
N ASP A 71 -4.76 1.68 9.32
CA ASP A 71 -6.19 1.72 8.97
C ASP A 71 -7.02 2.50 10.00
N THR A 72 -6.75 2.28 11.29
CA THR A 72 -7.44 2.97 12.38
C THR A 72 -7.17 4.48 12.34
N GLN A 73 -5.93 4.87 12.04
CA GLN A 73 -5.55 6.28 11.95
C GLN A 73 -6.16 6.95 10.71
N ILE A 74 -6.10 6.33 9.52
CA ILE A 74 -6.63 6.96 8.31
C ILE A 74 -8.16 7.03 8.32
N ARG A 75 -8.86 6.08 8.97
CA ARG A 75 -10.33 6.14 9.10
C ARG A 75 -10.80 7.38 9.86
N SER A 76 -9.99 7.91 10.76
CA SER A 76 -10.34 9.16 11.46
C SER A 76 -10.34 10.39 10.53
N GLN A 77 -9.59 10.34 9.43
CA GLN A 77 -9.44 11.44 8.47
C GLN A 77 -10.29 11.24 7.20
N PHE A 78 -10.44 9.99 6.74
CA PHE A 78 -11.03 9.63 5.44
C PHE A 78 -12.18 8.64 5.57
N GLY A 79 -12.79 8.51 6.75
CA GLY A 79 -13.83 7.51 7.07
C GLY A 79 -15.04 7.52 6.14
N ASP A 80 -15.39 8.68 5.59
CA ASP A 80 -16.54 8.86 4.70
C ASP A 80 -16.22 8.56 3.23
N SER A 81 -14.95 8.29 2.88
CA SER A 81 -14.55 7.98 1.52
C SER A 81 -15.03 6.59 1.10
N HIS A 82 -15.78 6.49 0.00
CA HIS A 82 -16.22 5.20 -0.56
C HIS A 82 -15.06 4.35 -1.11
N TYR A 83 -13.88 4.95 -1.34
CA TYR A 83 -12.67 4.22 -1.71
C TYR A 83 -11.98 3.57 -0.51
N LEU A 84 -12.28 3.99 0.72
CA LEU A 84 -11.73 3.38 1.93
C LEU A 84 -12.43 2.08 2.27
N LEU A 85 -12.04 1.01 1.57
CA LEU A 85 -12.59 -0.33 1.76
C LEU A 85 -12.42 -0.83 3.21
N SER A 86 -13.28 -1.75 3.64
CA SER A 86 -13.12 -2.43 4.92
C SER A 86 -11.77 -3.15 5.01
N PHE A 87 -11.05 -2.91 6.10
CA PHE A 87 -9.78 -3.59 6.36
C PHE A 87 -10.03 -5.07 6.69
N PRO A 88 -9.18 -6.00 6.21
CA PRO A 88 -9.38 -7.42 6.47
C PRO A 88 -9.46 -7.74 7.97
N PRO A 89 -10.35 -8.63 8.42
CA PRO A 89 -10.52 -8.91 9.84
C PRO A 89 -9.29 -9.63 10.42
N LYS A 90 -9.01 -9.35 11.70
CA LYS A 90 -8.10 -10.20 12.48
C LYS A 90 -8.74 -11.57 12.64
N THR A 91 -7.94 -12.62 12.52
CA THR A 91 -8.38 -13.96 12.93
C THR A 91 -8.30 -14.10 14.44
N LEU A 92 -9.31 -14.77 15.01
CA LEU A 92 -9.36 -15.10 16.44
C LEU A 92 -8.31 -16.16 16.83
N PHE A 93 -7.86 -16.95 15.85
CA PHE A 93 -6.79 -17.94 16.02
C PHE A 93 -5.63 -17.66 15.06
N PRO A 94 -4.37 -17.82 15.49
CA PRO A 94 -3.22 -17.78 14.60
C PRO A 94 -3.37 -18.88 13.54
N ASN A 95 -3.47 -18.48 12.28
CA ASN A 95 -3.47 -19.39 11.14
C ASN A 95 -2.31 -18.96 10.23
N THR A 96 -1.41 -19.88 9.93
CA THR A 96 -0.26 -19.64 9.06
C THR A 96 -0.27 -20.60 7.88
N SER A 97 -1.42 -21.24 7.60
CA SER A 97 -1.56 -22.08 6.42
C SER A 97 -1.34 -21.23 5.17
N LYS A 98 -0.73 -21.83 4.15
CA LYS A 98 -0.43 -21.15 2.89
C LYS A 98 -1.68 -20.50 2.28
N ALA A 99 -2.77 -21.27 2.14
CA ALA A 99 -4.03 -20.78 1.59
C ALA A 99 -4.59 -19.58 2.36
N PHE A 100 -4.45 -19.58 3.68
CA PHE A 100 -4.89 -18.46 4.50
C PHE A 100 -4.03 -17.21 4.30
N LEU A 101 -2.71 -17.37 4.21
CA LEU A 101 -1.79 -16.26 3.96
C LEU A 101 -1.97 -15.68 2.55
N GLU A 102 -2.20 -16.54 1.55
CA GLU A 102 -2.56 -16.13 0.18
C GLU A 102 -3.83 -15.29 0.18
N GLN A 103 -4.93 -15.82 0.73
CA GLN A 103 -6.20 -15.10 0.80
C GLN A 103 -6.07 -13.77 1.54
N ARG A 104 -5.33 -13.74 2.66
CA ARG A 104 -5.09 -12.51 3.40
C ARG A 104 -4.26 -11.51 2.59
N SER A 105 -3.24 -11.97 1.88
CA SER A 105 -2.42 -11.14 1.00
C SER A 105 -3.27 -10.49 -0.09
N GLU A 106 -4.17 -11.26 -0.73
CA GLU A 106 -5.09 -10.74 -1.75
C GLU A 106 -6.06 -9.68 -1.19
N GLN A 107 -6.60 -9.92 0.00
CA GLN A 107 -7.49 -8.97 0.67
C GLN A 107 -6.76 -7.66 1.03
N LEU A 108 -5.54 -7.75 1.55
CA LEU A 108 -4.70 -6.59 1.83
C LEU A 108 -4.31 -5.86 0.55
N GLN A 109 -3.92 -6.57 -0.50
CA GLN A 109 -3.60 -5.98 -1.79
C GLN A 109 -4.78 -5.18 -2.33
N LYS A 110 -5.99 -5.74 -2.27
CA LYS A 110 -7.20 -5.04 -2.71
C LYS A 110 -7.45 -3.78 -1.89
N TYR A 111 -7.27 -3.84 -0.57
CA TYR A 111 -7.40 -2.67 0.32
C TYR A 111 -6.37 -1.59 -0.05
N LEU A 112 -5.08 -1.94 -0.11
CA LEU A 112 -3.98 -1.01 -0.40
C LEU A 112 -4.11 -0.35 -1.77
N ALA A 113 -4.47 -1.13 -2.80
CA ALA A 113 -4.66 -0.61 -4.16
C ALA A 113 -5.85 0.37 -4.29
N ASN A 114 -6.77 0.41 -3.33
CA ASN A 114 -7.85 1.41 -3.32
C ASN A 114 -7.50 2.67 -2.55
N LEU A 115 -6.47 2.65 -1.70
CA LEU A 115 -6.03 3.84 -0.96
C LEU A 115 -5.63 4.96 -1.92
N VAL A 116 -4.90 4.65 -2.99
CA VAL A 116 -4.46 5.63 -4.00
C VAL A 116 -5.61 6.28 -4.78
N LYS A 117 -6.86 5.85 -4.57
CA LYS A 117 -8.06 6.46 -5.15
C LYS A 117 -8.71 7.49 -4.23
N ILE A 118 -8.24 7.63 -2.98
CA ILE A 118 -8.76 8.59 -1.99
C ILE A 118 -8.09 9.96 -2.27
N PRO A 119 -8.86 10.98 -2.70
CA PRO A 119 -8.30 12.32 -2.93
C PRO A 119 -7.67 12.91 -1.65
N GLY A 120 -6.54 13.58 -1.79
CA GLY A 120 -5.83 14.22 -0.67
C GLY A 120 -5.08 13.26 0.26
N LEU A 121 -5.13 11.94 0.03
CA LEU A 121 -4.43 10.96 0.86
C LEU A 121 -2.91 11.16 0.86
N SER A 122 -2.31 11.49 -0.29
CA SER A 122 -0.87 11.75 -0.41
C SER A 122 -0.38 12.94 0.43
N SER A 123 -1.26 13.87 0.79
CA SER A 123 -0.95 15.00 1.67
C SER A 123 -1.11 14.67 3.16
N SER A 124 -1.60 13.48 3.52
CA SER A 124 -1.76 13.06 4.91
C SER A 124 -0.40 12.64 5.50
N PRO A 125 0.04 13.25 6.62
CA PRO A 125 1.25 12.80 7.32
C PRO A 125 1.17 11.34 7.76
N THR A 126 -0.04 10.86 8.09
CA THR A 126 -0.26 9.45 8.45
C THR A 126 0.07 8.52 7.28
N PHE A 127 -0.28 8.92 6.06
CA PHE A 127 0.01 8.16 4.85
C PHE A 127 1.50 8.20 4.51
N THR A 128 2.08 9.41 4.41
CA THR A 128 3.48 9.56 4.01
C THR A 128 4.44 8.90 5.01
N GLN A 129 4.20 9.03 6.31
CA GLN A 129 5.02 8.39 7.34
C GLN A 129 4.88 6.86 7.31
N PHE A 130 3.66 6.34 7.16
CA PHE A 130 3.46 4.89 7.15
C PHE A 130 4.13 4.24 5.95
N PHE A 131 4.01 4.87 4.78
CA PHE A 131 4.60 4.40 3.53
C PHE A 131 6.03 4.88 3.30
N GLU A 132 6.65 5.57 4.26
CA GLU A 132 8.03 6.08 4.16
C GLU A 132 8.25 6.89 2.86
N ILE A 133 7.28 7.74 2.52
CA ILE A 133 7.33 8.63 1.36
C ILE A 133 8.06 9.91 1.76
N ASP A 134 9.16 10.19 1.06
CA ASP A 134 9.93 11.42 1.19
C ASP A 134 9.21 12.58 0.50
N ASP A 135 9.24 13.76 1.11
CA ASP A 135 8.67 15.00 0.55
C ASP A 135 9.24 15.31 -0.83
N SER A 136 10.52 14.98 -1.07
CA SER A 136 11.18 15.12 -2.38
C SER A 136 10.49 14.33 -3.49
N ALA A 137 9.88 13.18 -3.16
CA ALA A 137 9.14 12.36 -4.12
C ALA A 137 7.75 12.95 -4.44
N LEU A 138 7.27 13.89 -3.62
CA LEU A 138 5.99 14.58 -3.79
C LEU A 138 6.15 15.99 -4.41
N SER A 139 7.36 16.55 -4.39
CA SER A 139 7.65 17.94 -4.76
C SER A 139 8.09 18.17 -6.22
N ASP A 140 8.31 17.12 -7.00
CA ASP A 140 8.73 17.23 -8.42
C ASP A 140 7.53 17.54 -9.36
N MET A 141 6.75 18.57 -9.02
CA MET A 141 5.71 19.16 -9.88
C MET A 141 6.14 20.54 -10.37
#